data_AF-A0A398DPD9-F1
#
_entry.id   AF-A0A398DPD9-F1
#
_cell.length_a   1.000
_cell.length_b   1.000
_cell.length_c   1.000
_cell.angle_alpha   90.00
_cell.angle_beta   90.00
_cell.angle_gamma   90.00
#
_symmetry.space_group_name_H-M   'P 1'
#
loop_
_entity.id
_entity.type
_entity.pdbx_description
1 polymer ?
#
loop_
_entity_poly.entity_id
_entity_poly.type
_entity_poly.pdbx_seq_one_letter_code
_entity_poly.pdbx_strand_id
1 'polypeptide(L)'
;METERKIQKRHLLHISRKTRKLLLLIIPVVVMLSAVLLVWRPWYTPKPYSSLPPDPWIHMVSPHSELLEDQKLADSGKHPELLDPRKALAASLATDDDYLDLRPQYRFKVQASDFQDYGKDPKNGDQLFLGMFPKQGIFVFFRLRQVLGAGPTKAWSVIGYLIVPYSSSWQEITEGQFLLNGPQ
;
A
#
# COMPACT_ATOMS: atom_id res chain seq x y z
N MET A 1 -68.28 -16.88 17.77
CA MET A 1 -67.01 -16.29 17.29
C MET A 1 -67.09 -14.75 17.26
N GLU A 2 -67.42 -14.09 18.37
CA GLU A 2 -67.60 -12.62 18.35
C GLU A 2 -67.17 -11.90 19.64
N THR A 3 -66.81 -12.67 20.66
CA THR A 3 -66.37 -12.15 21.96
C THR A 3 -64.86 -11.93 22.05
N GLU A 4 -64.05 -12.61 21.25
CA GLU A 4 -62.59 -12.48 21.30
C GLU A 4 -62.04 -11.26 20.54
N ARG A 5 -62.76 -10.75 19.54
CA ARG A 5 -62.37 -9.52 18.82
C ARG A 5 -62.52 -8.24 19.66
N LYS A 6 -63.21 -8.30 20.80
CA LYS A 6 -63.45 -7.12 21.66
C LYS A 6 -62.33 -6.88 22.67
N ILE A 7 -61.48 -7.86 22.94
CA ILE A 7 -60.41 -7.75 23.94
C ILE A 7 -59.14 -7.15 23.32
N GLN A 8 -58.88 -7.39 22.03
CA GLN A 8 -57.67 -6.93 21.37
C GLN A 8 -57.65 -5.42 21.03
N LYS A 9 -58.80 -4.74 21.02
CA LYS A 9 -58.88 -3.29 20.75
C LYS A 9 -58.76 -2.39 21.99
N ARG A 10 -58.78 -2.95 23.21
CA ARG A 10 -58.66 -2.15 24.45
C ARG A 10 -57.22 -1.96 24.96
N HIS A 11 -56.25 -2.61 24.34
CA HIS A 11 -54.82 -2.37 24.62
C HIS A 11 -54.18 -1.35 23.66
N LEU A 12 -54.96 -0.72 22.78
CA LEU A 12 -54.47 0.37 21.94
C LEU A 12 -54.48 1.66 22.78
N LEU A 13 -53.46 1.76 23.63
CA LEU A 13 -52.81 3.00 24.03
C LEU A 13 -53.77 4.06 24.60
N HIS A 14 -54.20 3.84 25.84
CA HIS A 14 -54.59 4.96 26.71
C HIS A 14 -53.32 5.73 27.13
N ILE A 15 -52.70 6.41 26.16
CA ILE A 15 -51.60 7.35 26.41
C ILE A 15 -52.21 8.50 27.23
N SER A 16 -51.87 8.53 28.51
CA SER A 16 -52.19 9.65 29.40
C SER A 16 -51.82 10.99 28.74
N ARG A 17 -52.64 12.03 28.92
CA ARG A 17 -52.39 13.38 28.37
C ARG A 17 -50.98 13.89 28.71
N LYS A 18 -50.39 13.44 29.83
CA LYS A 18 -49.01 13.73 30.23
C LYS A 18 -47.97 13.08 29.30
N THR A 19 -48.13 11.80 28.96
CA THR A 19 -47.24 11.09 28.03
C THR A 19 -47.39 11.59 26.59
N ARG A 20 -48.59 12.05 26.17
CA ARG A 20 -48.79 12.67 24.84
C ARG A 20 -48.06 14.02 24.71
N LYS A 21 -48.06 14.85 25.75
CA LYS A 21 -47.29 16.11 25.78
C LYS A 21 -45.78 15.85 25.78
N LEU A 22 -45.34 14.85 26.53
CA LEU A 22 -43.92 14.46 26.57
C LEU A 22 -43.44 13.91 25.22
N LEU A 23 -44.23 13.07 24.56
CA LEU A 23 -43.93 12.56 23.21
C LEU A 23 -43.84 13.67 22.17
N LEU A 24 -44.75 14.65 22.21
CA LEU A 24 -44.70 15.81 21.32
C LEU A 24 -43.45 16.68 21.52
N LEU A 25 -42.81 16.61 22.69
CA LEU A 25 -41.58 17.34 22.98
C LEU A 25 -40.33 16.53 22.62
N ILE A 26 -40.36 15.21 22.82
CA ILE A 26 -39.20 14.32 22.57
C ILE A 26 -39.04 14.02 21.08
N ILE A 27 -40.13 13.77 20.33
CA ILE A 27 -40.08 13.44 18.90
C ILE A 27 -39.31 14.49 18.09
N PRO A 28 -39.60 15.80 18.18
CA PRO A 28 -38.86 16.80 17.40
C PRO A 28 -37.38 16.88 17.79
N VAL A 29 -37.05 16.64 19.07
CA VAL A 29 -35.65 16.60 19.55
C VAL A 29 -34.90 15.42 18.95
N VAL A 30 -35.50 14.23 18.92
CA VAL A 30 -34.91 13.02 18.33
C VAL A 30 -34.75 13.17 16.82
N VAL A 31 -35.71 13.77 16.12
CA VAL A 31 -35.64 14.06 14.68
C VAL A 31 -34.55 15.10 14.37
N MET A 32 -34.40 16.12 15.20
CA MET A 32 -33.29 17.08 15.08
C MET A 32 -31.93 16.40 15.32
N LEU A 33 -31.81 15.58 16.36
CA LEU A 33 -30.56 14.86 16.66
C LEU A 33 -30.19 13.88 15.55
N SER A 34 -31.15 13.16 14.98
CA SER A 34 -30.89 12.25 13.86
C SER A 34 -30.54 12.99 12.57
N ALA A 35 -31.18 14.12 12.28
CA ALA A 35 -30.82 14.98 11.17
C ALA A 35 -29.42 15.58 11.34
N VAL A 36 -29.08 16.06 12.54
CA VAL A 36 -27.75 16.56 12.87
C VAL A 36 -26.72 15.44 12.74
N LEU A 37 -26.97 14.22 13.21
CA LEU A 37 -26.06 13.08 13.03
C LEU A 37 -25.90 12.63 11.56
N LEU A 38 -26.96 12.75 10.76
CA LEU A 38 -26.91 12.46 9.31
C LEU A 38 -26.13 13.53 8.53
N VAL A 39 -26.28 14.81 8.91
CA VAL A 39 -25.56 15.95 8.30
C VAL A 39 -24.13 16.04 8.83
N TRP A 40 -23.92 15.70 10.10
CA TRP A 40 -22.63 15.51 10.75
C TRP A 40 -22.07 14.13 10.44
N ARG A 41 -22.12 13.72 9.17
CA ARG A 41 -21.02 12.90 8.67
C ARG A 41 -19.77 13.75 8.87
N PRO A 42 -18.79 13.35 9.69
CA PRO A 42 -17.46 13.92 9.55
C PRO A 42 -17.13 13.63 8.10
N TRP A 43 -17.05 14.69 7.29
CA TRP A 43 -16.84 14.55 5.88
C TRP A 43 -15.67 13.58 5.72
N TYR A 44 -15.97 12.45 5.09
CA TYR A 44 -15.02 11.79 4.22
C TYR A 44 -14.80 12.77 3.06
N THR A 45 -14.23 13.93 3.36
CA THR A 45 -13.34 14.60 2.45
C THR A 45 -12.24 13.55 2.29
N PRO A 46 -12.17 12.78 1.19
CA PRO A 46 -10.90 12.16 0.87
C PRO A 46 -9.90 13.29 1.02
N LYS A 47 -8.88 13.10 1.87
CA LYS A 47 -7.82 14.09 2.05
C LYS A 47 -7.51 14.62 0.64
N PRO A 48 -7.60 15.95 0.41
CA PRO A 48 -7.28 16.47 -0.92
C PRO A 48 -5.97 15.83 -1.30
N TYR A 49 -5.94 15.16 -2.46
CA TYR A 49 -4.77 14.47 -3.00
C TYR A 49 -3.55 15.21 -2.48
N SER A 50 -2.81 14.56 -1.58
CA SER A 50 -1.69 15.20 -0.91
C SER A 50 -0.89 15.90 -1.98
N SER A 51 -0.59 17.19 -1.80
CA SER A 51 0.26 17.98 -2.68
C SER A 51 1.68 17.39 -2.86
N LEU A 52 1.94 16.25 -2.22
CA LEU A 52 3.06 15.39 -2.50
C LEU A 52 2.91 14.83 -3.94
N PRO A 53 3.98 14.94 -4.76
CA PRO A 53 3.97 14.31 -6.07
C PRO A 53 3.63 12.82 -5.93
N PRO A 54 2.93 12.23 -6.91
CA PRO A 54 2.60 10.81 -6.89
C PRO A 54 3.89 10.02 -6.69
N ASP A 55 3.83 9.04 -5.80
CA ASP A 55 4.96 8.16 -5.51
C ASP A 55 5.49 7.58 -6.84
N PRO A 56 6.73 7.92 -7.25
CA PRO A 56 7.23 7.52 -8.56
C PRO A 56 7.59 6.03 -8.60
N TRP A 57 7.60 5.36 -7.44
CA TRP A 57 7.87 3.93 -7.34
C TRP A 57 6.70 3.10 -7.88
N ILE A 58 7.05 2.08 -8.67
CA ILE A 58 6.14 1.03 -9.09
C ILE A 58 6.20 -0.05 -8.02
N HIS A 59 5.08 -0.23 -7.31
CA HIS A 59 4.96 -1.18 -6.21
C HIS A 59 4.64 -2.57 -6.75
N MET A 60 5.43 -3.55 -6.32
CA MET A 60 5.16 -4.96 -6.53
C MET A 60 4.48 -5.48 -5.26
N VAL A 61 3.23 -5.90 -5.39
CA VAL A 61 2.45 -6.43 -4.27
C VAL A 61 2.50 -7.94 -4.32
N SER A 62 3.35 -8.54 -3.50
CA SER A 62 3.33 -9.98 -3.27
C SER A 62 2.26 -10.33 -2.22
N PRO A 63 1.35 -11.27 -2.51
CA PRO A 63 0.43 -11.83 -1.52
C PRO A 63 1.17 -12.33 -0.29
N HIS A 64 0.56 -12.13 0.88
CA HIS A 64 1.17 -12.57 2.15
C HIS A 64 1.44 -14.08 2.20
N SER A 65 0.61 -14.89 1.52
CA SER A 65 0.82 -16.34 1.40
C SER A 65 2.11 -16.69 0.66
N GLU A 66 2.44 -15.98 -0.42
CA GLU A 66 3.67 -16.18 -1.19
C GLU A 66 4.90 -15.81 -0.35
N LEU A 67 4.84 -14.68 0.35
CA LEU A 67 5.91 -14.26 1.25
C LEU A 67 6.19 -15.30 2.35
N LEU A 68 5.13 -15.89 2.92
CA LEU A 68 5.26 -16.95 3.94
C LEU A 68 5.85 -18.23 3.35
N GLU A 69 5.50 -18.57 2.11
CA GLU A 69 6.07 -19.70 1.39
C GLU A 69 7.56 -19.48 1.12
N ASP A 70 7.95 -18.32 0.59
CA ASP A 70 9.34 -17.91 0.37
C ASP A 70 10.16 -18.00 1.66
N GLN A 71 9.61 -17.51 2.77
CA GLN A 71 10.26 -17.61 4.07
C GLN A 71 10.41 -19.06 4.53
N LYS A 72 9.37 -19.88 4.36
CA LYS A 72 9.43 -21.31 4.72
C LYS A 72 10.47 -22.04 3.86
N LEU A 73 10.56 -21.70 2.58
CA LEU A 73 11.53 -22.26 1.65
C LEU A 73 12.97 -21.86 2.03
N ALA A 74 13.18 -20.60 2.41
CA ALA A 74 14.45 -20.11 2.94
C ALA A 74 14.82 -20.81 4.27
N ASP A 75 13.88 -20.91 5.21
CA ASP A 75 14.06 -21.56 6.51
C ASP A 75 14.36 -23.06 6.37
N SER A 76 13.74 -23.71 5.38
CA SER A 76 14.01 -25.13 5.07
C SER A 76 15.35 -25.36 4.37
N GLY A 77 16.09 -24.30 4.03
CA GLY A 77 17.36 -24.37 3.30
C GLY A 77 17.21 -24.75 1.83
N LYS A 78 15.99 -24.76 1.28
CA LYS A 78 15.73 -25.05 -0.14
C LYS A 78 16.04 -23.86 -1.04
N HIS A 79 15.72 -22.65 -0.56
CA HIS A 79 15.99 -21.39 -1.25
C HIS A 79 16.82 -20.45 -0.37
N PRO A 80 18.05 -20.81 0.01
CA PRO A 80 18.91 -19.96 0.84
C PRO A 80 19.29 -18.65 0.14
N GLU A 81 19.18 -18.57 -1.18
CA GLU A 81 19.36 -17.36 -1.97
C GLU A 81 18.42 -16.23 -1.55
N LEU A 82 17.23 -16.52 -1.01
CA LEU A 82 16.28 -15.50 -0.58
C LEU A 82 16.75 -14.75 0.67
N LEU A 83 17.73 -15.29 1.40
CA LEU A 83 18.31 -14.65 2.59
C LEU A 83 19.33 -13.57 2.24
N ASP A 84 19.85 -13.58 1.01
CA ASP A 84 20.77 -12.56 0.49
C ASP A 84 20.02 -11.62 -0.46
N PRO A 85 20.07 -10.29 -0.27
CA PRO A 85 19.28 -9.37 -1.07
C PRO A 85 19.68 -9.38 -2.56
N ARG A 86 20.97 -9.57 -2.89
CA ARG A 86 21.41 -9.60 -4.29
C ARG A 86 20.96 -10.88 -4.98
N LYS A 87 21.03 -12.03 -4.30
CA LYS A 87 20.57 -13.30 -4.84
C LYS A 87 19.04 -13.38 -4.91
N ALA A 88 18.33 -12.77 -3.95
CA ALA A 88 16.87 -12.62 -4.01
C ALA A 88 16.45 -11.77 -5.22
N LEU A 89 17.16 -10.66 -5.50
CA LEU A 89 16.95 -9.89 -6.73
C LEU A 89 17.21 -10.75 -7.97
N ALA A 90 18.31 -11.52 -7.98
CA ALA A 90 18.62 -12.42 -9.10
C ALA A 90 17.52 -13.46 -9.33
N ALA A 91 17.00 -14.09 -8.28
CA ALA A 91 15.90 -15.05 -8.37
C ALA A 91 14.61 -14.39 -8.91
N SER A 92 14.29 -13.17 -8.45
CA SER A 92 13.13 -12.42 -8.94
C SER A 92 13.25 -11.97 -10.39
N LEU A 93 14.48 -11.80 -10.90
CA LEU A 93 14.76 -11.41 -12.28
C LEU A 93 14.95 -12.62 -13.20
N ALA A 94 15.07 -13.83 -12.66
CA ALA A 94 15.36 -15.05 -13.40
C ALA A 94 14.14 -15.67 -14.09
N THR A 95 13.05 -14.94 -14.28
CA THR A 95 11.83 -15.41 -14.93
C THR A 95 12.13 -15.95 -16.34
N ASP A 96 11.52 -17.09 -16.69
CA ASP A 96 11.71 -17.77 -17.99
C ASP A 96 11.26 -16.94 -19.21
N ASP A 97 10.47 -15.90 -18.98
CA ASP A 97 10.20 -14.88 -19.99
C ASP A 97 11.42 -13.98 -20.14
N ASP A 98 12.06 -14.02 -21.31
CA ASP A 98 13.31 -13.34 -21.67
C ASP A 98 13.32 -11.81 -21.48
N TYR A 99 12.23 -11.22 -20.98
CA TYR A 99 12.02 -9.80 -20.79
C TYR A 99 11.34 -9.51 -19.45
N LEU A 100 11.99 -8.70 -18.62
CA LEU A 100 11.28 -7.99 -17.57
C LEU A 100 10.55 -6.80 -18.21
N ASP A 101 9.22 -6.84 -18.27
CA ASP A 101 8.40 -5.75 -18.83
C ASP A 101 8.39 -4.56 -17.84
N LEU A 102 9.50 -3.83 -17.80
CA LEU A 102 9.72 -2.61 -17.03
C LEU A 102 8.95 -1.44 -17.67
N ARG A 103 7.63 -1.45 -17.52
CA ARG A 103 6.65 -0.67 -18.31
C ARG A 103 6.65 -1.01 -19.81
N PRO A 104 5.49 -0.95 -20.49
CA PRO A 104 5.35 -1.33 -21.90
C PRO A 104 6.31 -0.61 -22.87
N GLN A 105 6.80 0.56 -22.48
CA GLN A 105 7.68 1.43 -23.27
C GLN A 105 9.18 1.08 -23.15
N TYR A 106 9.60 0.32 -22.13
CA TYR A 106 10.99 -0.10 -21.95
C TYR A 106 11.07 -1.62 -21.87
N ARG A 107 11.09 -2.27 -23.04
CA ARG A 107 11.26 -3.73 -23.15
C ARG A 107 12.73 -4.05 -23.37
N PHE A 108 13.45 -4.37 -22.31
CA PHE A 108 14.83 -4.84 -22.39
C PHE A 108 15.15 -5.78 -21.23
N LYS A 109 16.04 -6.75 -21.49
CA LYS A 109 16.49 -7.72 -20.50
C LYS A 109 17.44 -7.07 -19.52
N VAL A 110 17.20 -7.28 -18.23
CA VAL A 110 18.08 -6.86 -17.14
C VAL A 110 18.46 -8.08 -16.32
N GLN A 111 19.72 -8.15 -15.90
CA GLN A 111 20.23 -9.20 -15.03
C GLN A 111 20.64 -8.59 -13.70
N ALA A 112 20.60 -9.36 -12.61
CA ALA A 112 21.05 -8.87 -11.31
C ALA A 112 22.53 -8.42 -11.31
N SER A 113 23.36 -8.91 -12.24
CA SER A 113 24.73 -8.42 -12.45
C SER A 113 24.80 -6.99 -12.96
N ASP A 114 23.76 -6.51 -13.65
CA ASP A 114 23.69 -5.14 -14.17
C ASP A 114 23.42 -4.11 -13.05
N PHE A 115 23.12 -4.60 -11.83
CA PHE A 115 22.80 -3.77 -10.69
C PHE A 115 23.94 -3.74 -9.65
N GLN A 116 24.32 -2.53 -9.28
CA GLN A 116 25.20 -2.25 -8.16
C GLN A 116 24.39 -2.13 -6.86
N ASP A 117 24.96 -2.58 -5.76
CA ASP A 117 24.39 -2.33 -4.44
C ASP A 117 24.56 -0.84 -4.09
N TYR A 118 23.45 -0.13 -3.93
CA TYR A 118 23.44 1.29 -3.59
C TYR A 118 23.38 1.52 -2.06
N GLY A 119 23.18 0.46 -1.28
CA GLY A 119 23.07 0.50 0.17
C GLY A 119 21.63 0.48 0.66
N LYS A 120 21.46 0.80 1.94
CA LYS A 120 20.16 0.77 2.61
C LYS A 120 19.53 2.15 2.68
N ASP A 121 18.23 2.24 2.41
CA ASP A 121 17.44 3.43 2.64
C ASP A 121 17.36 3.70 4.16
N PRO A 122 17.86 4.85 4.64
CA PRO A 122 17.89 5.16 6.07
C PRO A 122 16.49 5.34 6.69
N LYS A 123 15.45 5.58 5.90
CA LYS A 123 14.09 5.82 6.42
C LYS A 123 13.37 4.53 6.79
N ASN A 124 13.64 3.45 6.07
CA ASN A 124 12.83 2.24 6.13
C ASN A 124 13.64 0.93 6.13
N GLY A 125 14.96 1.01 5.96
CA GLY A 125 15.86 -0.15 5.99
C GLY A 125 15.89 -0.97 4.70
N ASP A 126 15.30 -0.47 3.61
CA ASP A 126 15.21 -1.22 2.36
C ASP A 126 16.54 -1.27 1.65
N GLN A 127 16.88 -2.42 1.09
CA GLN A 127 18.08 -2.55 0.27
C GLN A 127 17.79 -2.02 -1.13
N LEU A 128 18.64 -1.10 -1.60
CA LEU A 128 18.51 -0.46 -2.90
C LEU A 128 19.58 -0.99 -3.86
N PHE A 129 19.15 -1.30 -5.09
CA PHE A 129 20.04 -1.71 -6.17
C PHE A 129 19.86 -0.80 -7.37
N LEU A 130 20.96 -0.31 -7.94
CA LEU A 130 20.97 0.66 -9.05
C LEU A 130 21.56 0.01 -10.31
N GLY A 131 20.80 0.05 -11.41
CA GLY A 131 21.24 -0.34 -12.75
C GLY A 131 21.27 0.87 -13.67
N MET A 132 22.36 1.02 -14.42
CA MET A 132 22.56 2.12 -15.37
C MET A 132 22.50 1.58 -16.79
N PHE A 133 21.57 2.09 -17.60
CA PHE A 133 21.34 1.61 -18.96
C PHE A 133 21.50 2.76 -19.96
N PRO A 134 22.75 3.18 -20.26
CA PRO A 134 23.03 4.36 -21.07
C PRO A 134 22.50 4.24 -22.50
N LYS A 135 22.52 3.03 -23.09
CA LYS A 135 21.96 2.79 -24.43
C LYS A 135 20.45 3.01 -24.48
N GLN A 136 19.75 2.72 -23.38
CA GLN A 136 18.30 2.87 -23.24
C GLN A 136 17.92 4.26 -22.70
N GLY A 137 18.89 5.08 -22.31
CA GLY A 137 18.60 6.41 -21.82
C GLY A 137 17.94 6.42 -20.43
N ILE A 138 18.17 5.41 -19.57
CA ILE A 138 17.53 5.31 -18.26
C ILE A 138 18.44 4.79 -17.13
N PHE A 139 17.99 5.04 -15.90
CA PHE A 139 18.39 4.39 -14.66
C PHE A 139 17.23 3.54 -14.12
N VAL A 140 17.55 2.43 -13.47
CA VAL A 140 16.57 1.58 -12.80
C VAL A 140 17.01 1.35 -11.36
N PHE A 141 16.13 1.62 -10.41
CA PHE A 141 16.31 1.24 -9.01
C PHE A 141 15.40 0.08 -8.67
N PHE A 142 15.94 -0.95 -8.03
CA PHE A 142 15.16 -1.95 -7.32
C PHE A 142 15.20 -1.70 -5.82
N ARG A 143 14.09 -1.99 -5.17
CA ARG A 143 13.91 -1.84 -3.74
C ARG A 143 13.46 -3.17 -3.15
N LEU A 144 14.27 -3.70 -2.25
CA LEU A 144 14.02 -4.96 -1.57
C LEU A 144 13.78 -4.71 -0.08
N ARG A 145 12.90 -5.51 0.51
CA ARG A 145 12.57 -5.45 1.93
C ARG A 145 12.39 -6.85 2.51
N GLN A 146 12.76 -7.01 3.77
CA GLN A 146 12.34 -8.15 4.57
C GLN A 146 10.93 -7.89 5.12
N VAL A 147 9.91 -8.41 4.43
CA VAL A 147 8.51 -8.06 4.70
C VAL A 147 7.98 -8.78 5.95
N LEU A 148 8.49 -9.97 6.25
CA LEU A 148 8.06 -10.82 7.37
C LEU A 148 8.88 -10.61 8.67
N GLY A 149 9.42 -9.41 8.83
CA GLY A 149 10.28 -9.01 9.95
C GLY A 149 11.71 -8.74 9.50
N ALA A 150 12.58 -8.33 10.44
CA ALA A 150 13.97 -7.99 10.16
C ALA A 150 14.94 -9.01 10.78
N GLY A 151 16.01 -9.34 10.07
CA GLY A 151 17.08 -10.19 10.59
C GLY A 151 17.76 -11.06 9.53
N PRO A 152 18.91 -11.68 9.82
CA PRO A 152 19.69 -12.44 8.84
C PRO A 152 18.99 -13.70 8.32
N THR A 153 17.97 -14.19 9.03
CA THR A 153 17.17 -15.36 8.64
C THR A 153 15.89 -14.98 7.88
N LYS A 154 15.64 -13.69 7.65
CA LYS A 154 14.43 -13.23 6.98
C LYS A 154 14.65 -13.10 5.48
N ALA A 155 13.73 -13.67 4.72
CA ALA A 155 13.75 -13.59 3.26
C ALA A 155 13.57 -12.15 2.80
N TRP A 156 14.33 -11.77 1.78
CA TRP A 156 14.20 -10.52 1.06
C TRP A 156 13.22 -10.69 -0.09
N SER A 157 12.34 -9.72 -0.27
CA SER A 157 11.39 -9.67 -1.38
C SER A 157 11.53 -8.33 -2.11
N VAL A 158 11.39 -8.36 -3.44
CA VAL A 158 11.35 -7.17 -4.28
C VAL A 158 9.98 -6.52 -4.11
N ILE A 159 9.95 -5.34 -3.51
CA ILE A 159 8.69 -4.63 -3.21
C ILE A 159 8.40 -3.51 -4.21
N GLY A 160 9.36 -3.17 -5.06
CA GLY A 160 9.13 -2.22 -6.13
C GLY A 160 10.38 -1.83 -6.90
N TYR A 161 10.15 -1.06 -7.94
CA TYR A 161 11.21 -0.51 -8.79
C TYR A 161 10.87 0.90 -9.28
N LEU A 162 11.89 1.65 -9.66
CA LEU A 162 11.77 3.02 -10.17
C LEU A 162 12.62 3.15 -11.44
N ILE A 163 12.05 3.73 -12.50
CA ILE A 163 12.74 4.01 -13.77
C ILE A 163 12.86 5.52 -13.94
N VAL A 164 14.07 6.02 -14.18
CA VAL A 164 14.35 7.45 -14.34
C VAL A 164 15.08 7.69 -15.66
N PRO A 165 14.56 8.53 -16.58
CA PRO A 165 15.27 8.88 -17.82
C PRO A 165 16.44 9.83 -17.57
N TYR A 166 17.48 9.80 -18.43
CA TYR A 166 18.61 10.76 -18.36
C TYR A 166 18.23 12.22 -18.67
N SER A 167 16.99 12.53 -19.08
CA SER A 167 16.64 13.88 -19.56
C SER A 167 16.66 14.95 -18.45
N SER A 168 17.74 15.74 -18.48
CA SER A 168 17.85 17.16 -18.12
C SER A 168 17.43 17.59 -16.70
N SER A 169 18.24 17.19 -15.72
CA SER A 169 18.59 17.96 -14.50
C SER A 169 19.58 17.22 -13.60
N TRP A 170 19.94 15.98 -13.96
CA TRP A 170 21.06 15.25 -13.35
C TRP A 170 22.40 15.81 -13.82
N GLN A 171 22.76 17.02 -13.37
CA GLN A 171 24.13 17.49 -13.39
C GLN A 171 24.93 16.70 -12.34
N GLU A 172 25.95 15.98 -12.83
CA GLU A 172 27.06 15.38 -12.07
C GLU A 172 26.68 14.64 -10.78
N ILE A 173 26.28 13.38 -10.93
CA ILE A 173 26.36 12.37 -9.86
C ILE A 173 27.82 11.92 -9.78
N THR A 174 28.68 12.79 -9.27
CA THR A 174 30.00 12.44 -8.77
C THR A 174 29.95 12.79 -7.29
N GLU A 175 30.06 11.79 -6.42
CA GLU A 175 30.08 11.95 -4.95
C GLU A 175 28.71 12.13 -4.27
N GLY A 176 27.97 11.02 -4.21
CA GLY A 176 27.22 10.59 -3.02
C GLY A 176 26.42 11.63 -2.24
N GLN A 177 25.24 12.02 -2.74
CA GLN A 177 24.06 12.34 -1.93
C GLN A 177 22.82 12.52 -2.82
N PHE A 178 21.85 11.60 -2.72
CA PHE A 178 20.50 11.87 -3.24
C PHE A 178 19.78 12.82 -2.28
N LEU A 179 19.74 14.11 -2.62
CA LEU A 179 18.78 15.02 -2.01
C LEU A 179 17.41 14.73 -2.63
N LEU A 180 16.58 13.99 -1.89
CA LEU A 180 15.13 14.01 -2.08
C LEU A 180 14.60 15.40 -1.71
N ASN A 181 14.81 16.38 -2.60
CA ASN A 181 14.15 17.67 -2.52
C ASN A 181 12.69 17.49 -2.92
N GLY A 182 11.85 17.14 -1.95
CA GLY A 182 10.44 17.55 -1.99
C GLY A 182 10.34 19.05 -1.71
N PRO A 183 9.33 19.77 -2.25
CA PRO A 183 9.15 21.18 -1.94
C PRO A 183 8.83 21.35 -0.45
N GLN A 184 9.39 22.42 0.13
CA GLN A 184 9.17 22.86 1.52
C GLN A 184 7.70 23.25 1.75
#